data_AF-A0A2L0FAE7-F1
#
_entry.id   AF-A0A2L0FAE7-F1
#
_cell.length_a   1.000
_cell.length_b   1.000
_cell.length_c   1.000
_cell.angle_alpha   90.00
_cell.angle_beta   90.00
_cell.angle_gamma   90.00
#
_symmetry.space_group_name_H-M   'P 1'
#
loop_
_entity.id
_entity.type
_entity.pdbx_description
1 polymer ?
#
loop_
_entity_poly.entity_id
_entity_poly.type
_entity_poly.pdbx_seq_one_letter_code
_entity_poly.pdbx_strand_id
1 'polypeptide(L)'
;MSSTPEIIPVRIYFHCGWAIQVDPSFESELLYGGETLRMFDPGERREVSLSSMTYRRHDGAPFTAKEVLDTFPPREMSGLRYEHERGPLAGAALWMLGESDDEPEPCWVLMAIMVCPSASRLARCTIVCKEESDRDWAVDTWRSITRTPPPAQPAPRKAMS
;
A
#
# COMPACT_ATOMS: atom_id res chain seq x y z
N MET A 1 -31.45 -1.14 17.60
CA MET A 1 -30.01 -1.35 17.39
C MET A 1 -29.82 -1.62 15.92
N SER A 2 -29.37 -0.62 15.16
CA SER A 2 -29.13 -0.79 13.72
C SER A 2 -27.76 -1.44 13.59
N SER A 3 -27.71 -2.70 13.17
CA SER A 3 -26.46 -3.35 12.79
C SER A 3 -25.97 -2.65 11.53
N THR A 4 -24.93 -1.82 11.64
CA THR A 4 -24.22 -1.31 10.47
C THR A 4 -23.78 -2.52 9.65
N PRO A 5 -24.11 -2.59 8.34
CA PRO A 5 -23.70 -3.71 7.52
C PRO A 5 -22.18 -3.85 7.56
N GLU A 6 -21.69 -5.07 7.75
CA GLU A 6 -20.27 -5.38 7.72
C GLU A 6 -19.73 -5.05 6.33
N ILE A 7 -18.82 -4.07 6.25
CA ILE A 7 -18.16 -3.70 4.99
C ILE A 7 -17.10 -4.77 4.73
N ILE A 8 -17.27 -5.53 3.64
CA ILE A 8 -16.31 -6.55 3.24
C ILE A 8 -15.26 -5.90 2.33
N PRO A 9 -13.97 -5.83 2.72
CA PRO A 9 -12.95 -5.18 1.91
C PRO A 9 -12.74 -5.86 0.55
N VAL A 10 -12.53 -5.07 -0.49
CA VAL A 10 -12.16 -5.55 -1.82
C VAL A 10 -10.66 -5.61 -1.96
N ARG A 11 -10.14 -6.58 -2.72
CA ARG A 11 -8.72 -6.68 -3.05
C ARG A 11 -8.45 -6.09 -4.42
N ILE A 12 -7.59 -5.08 -4.49
CA ILE A 12 -7.14 -4.46 -5.73
C ILE A 12 -5.74 -5.00 -6.05
N TYR A 13 -5.61 -5.58 -7.25
CA TYR A 13 -4.34 -6.11 -7.75
C TYR A 13 -3.58 -5.03 -8.51
N PHE A 14 -2.28 -4.98 -8.29
CA PHE A 14 -1.35 -4.04 -8.91
C PHE A 14 -0.11 -4.75 -9.45
N HIS A 15 0.72 -4.01 -10.18
CA HIS A 15 1.91 -4.51 -10.87
C HIS A 15 2.77 -5.47 -10.06
N CYS A 16 3.44 -6.39 -10.74
CA CYS A 16 4.39 -7.35 -10.15
C CYS A 16 3.80 -8.27 -9.06
N GLY A 17 2.48 -8.44 -9.07
CA GLY A 17 1.73 -9.30 -8.16
C GLY A 17 1.44 -8.67 -6.81
N TRP A 18 1.62 -7.36 -6.65
CA TRP A 18 1.17 -6.68 -5.43
C TRP A 18 -0.36 -6.63 -5.39
N ALA A 19 -0.93 -6.68 -4.19
CA ALA A 19 -2.34 -6.45 -3.98
C ALA A 19 -2.57 -5.82 -2.61
N ILE A 20 -3.60 -5.01 -2.49
CA ILE A 20 -3.98 -4.31 -1.25
C ILE A 20 -5.49 -4.40 -1.06
N GLN A 21 -5.95 -4.36 0.18
CA GLN A 21 -7.37 -4.36 0.51
C GLN A 21 -7.82 -2.97 0.95
N VAL A 22 -8.94 -2.50 0.39
CA VAL A 22 -9.59 -1.23 0.74
C VAL A 22 -11.11 -1.45 0.79
N ASP A 23 -11.85 -0.47 1.30
CA ASP A 23 -13.31 -0.54 1.31
C ASP A 23 -13.86 -0.54 -0.13
N PRO A 24 -15.00 -1.22 -0.41
CA PRO A 24 -15.58 -1.31 -1.76
C PRO A 24 -15.95 0.02 -2.41
N SER A 25 -16.10 1.08 -1.61
CA SER A 25 -16.43 2.41 -2.09
C SER A 25 -15.24 3.17 -2.67
N PHE A 26 -14.01 2.67 -2.48
CA PHE A 26 -12.84 3.33 -3.01
C PHE A 26 -12.86 3.31 -4.54
N GLU A 27 -12.67 4.49 -5.13
CA GLU A 27 -12.33 4.61 -6.53
C GLU A 27 -10.82 4.40 -6.70
N SER A 28 -10.39 4.06 -7.92
CA SER A 28 -8.97 3.81 -8.19
C SER A 28 -8.57 4.26 -9.57
N GLU A 29 -7.38 4.84 -9.67
CA GLU A 29 -6.76 5.27 -10.92
C GLU A 29 -5.27 4.95 -10.96
N LEU A 30 -4.71 4.98 -12.17
CA LEU A 30 -3.29 4.76 -12.42
C LEU A 30 -2.62 6.09 -12.78
N LEU A 31 -1.65 6.51 -11.97
CA LEU A 31 -0.87 7.73 -12.16
C LEU A 31 0.48 7.45 -12.82
N TYR A 32 1.11 8.51 -13.34
CA TYR A 32 2.47 8.48 -13.89
C TYR A 32 2.69 7.38 -14.95
N GLY A 33 1.71 7.18 -15.84
CA GLY A 33 1.79 6.13 -16.86
C GLY A 33 1.65 4.70 -16.34
N GLY A 34 1.09 4.51 -15.14
CA GLY A 34 0.85 3.20 -14.52
C GLY A 34 1.83 2.84 -13.40
N GLU A 35 2.77 3.71 -13.05
CA GLU A 35 3.78 3.42 -12.03
C GLU A 35 3.22 3.42 -10.60
N THR A 36 2.12 4.15 -10.38
CA THR A 36 1.45 4.28 -9.10
C THR A 36 -0.04 4.00 -9.23
N LEU A 37 -0.56 3.14 -8.38
CA LEU A 37 -1.99 2.98 -8.13
C LEU A 37 -2.41 3.96 -7.05
N ARG A 38 -3.32 4.87 -7.37
CA ARG A 38 -3.99 5.76 -6.40
C ARG A 38 -5.40 5.23 -6.16
N MET A 39 -5.82 5.20 -4.91
CA MET A 39 -7.17 4.81 -4.48
C MET A 39 -7.68 5.82 -3.46
N PHE A 40 -8.93 6.25 -3.56
CA PHE A 40 -9.50 7.26 -2.66
C PHE A 40 -10.96 6.98 -2.37
N ASP A 41 -11.42 7.36 -1.17
CA ASP A 41 -12.82 7.21 -0.78
C ASP A 41 -13.70 8.35 -1.33
N PRO A 42 -15.03 8.16 -1.39
CA PRO A 42 -15.94 9.23 -1.77
C PRO A 42 -15.84 10.41 -0.79
N GLY A 43 -15.47 11.59 -1.30
CA GLY A 43 -15.20 12.77 -0.49
C GLY A 43 -13.73 12.97 -0.10
N GLU A 44 -12.84 12.08 -0.54
CA GLU A 44 -11.39 12.22 -0.44
C GLU A 44 -10.92 12.51 1.00
N ARG A 45 -11.49 11.79 1.97
CA ARG A 45 -11.04 11.79 3.36
C ARG A 45 -9.81 10.90 3.53
N ARG A 46 -9.76 9.81 2.76
CA ARG A 46 -8.73 8.79 2.82
C ARG A 46 -8.21 8.50 1.42
N GLU A 47 -6.91 8.55 1.27
CA GLU A 47 -6.22 8.19 0.03
C GLU A 47 -5.15 7.14 0.31
N VAL A 48 -4.99 6.19 -0.61
CA VAL A 48 -3.93 5.19 -0.62
C VAL A 48 -3.21 5.25 -1.96
N SER A 49 -1.91 5.49 -1.92
CA SER A 49 -1.02 5.44 -3.08
C SER A 49 -0.06 4.25 -2.93
N LEU A 50 0.03 3.40 -3.95
CA LEU A 50 0.87 2.20 -3.99
C LEU A 50 1.73 2.18 -5.25
N SER A 51 3.05 2.09 -5.09
CA SER A 51 4.01 1.95 -6.19
C SER A 51 4.89 0.71 -5.99
N SER A 52 5.43 0.18 -7.09
CA SER A 52 6.25 -1.05 -7.07
C SER A 52 7.62 -0.80 -7.68
N MET A 53 8.69 -1.24 -7.02
CA MET A 53 10.06 -1.09 -7.51
C MET A 53 10.82 -2.42 -7.49
N THR A 54 11.83 -2.53 -8.34
CA THR A 54 12.85 -3.58 -8.25
C THR A 54 13.96 -3.09 -7.33
N TYR A 55 14.43 -3.93 -6.43
CA TYR A 55 15.63 -3.63 -5.64
C TYR A 55 16.70 -4.66 -5.91
N ARG A 56 17.89 -4.19 -6.28
CA ARG A 56 19.05 -5.02 -6.58
C ARG A 56 20.24 -4.39 -5.87
N ARG A 57 21.03 -5.23 -5.20
CA ARG A 57 22.32 -4.80 -4.66
C ARG A 57 23.30 -4.59 -5.80
N HIS A 58 24.24 -3.68 -5.60
CA HIS A 58 25.27 -3.35 -6.59
C HIS A 58 26.18 -4.55 -6.93
N ASP A 59 26.42 -5.44 -5.95
CA ASP A 59 27.18 -6.69 -6.12
C ASP A 59 26.36 -7.82 -6.77
N GLY A 60 25.09 -7.56 -7.11
CA GLY A 60 24.18 -8.55 -7.69
C GLY A 60 23.63 -9.57 -6.70
N ALA A 61 24.02 -9.53 -5.43
CA ALA A 61 23.52 -10.44 -4.41
C ALA A 61 22.05 -10.14 -4.07
N PRO A 62 21.28 -11.15 -3.59
CA PRO A 62 19.97 -10.90 -3.00
C PRO A 62 20.08 -9.94 -1.82
N PHE A 63 19.13 -9.01 -1.70
CA PHE A 63 19.00 -8.20 -0.50
C PHE A 63 18.20 -8.95 0.57
N THR A 64 18.35 -8.50 1.82
CA THR A 64 17.53 -8.94 2.95
C THR A 64 16.52 -7.85 3.31
N ALA A 65 15.39 -8.26 3.91
CA ALA A 65 14.41 -7.29 4.38
C ALA A 65 15.03 -6.28 5.36
N LYS A 66 15.87 -6.77 6.27
CA LYS A 66 16.59 -5.96 7.26
C LYS A 66 17.42 -4.84 6.63
N GLU A 67 18.21 -5.14 5.59
CA GLU A 67 19.04 -4.13 4.90
C GLU A 67 18.22 -2.95 4.38
N VAL A 68 17.01 -3.22 3.88
CA VAL A 68 16.11 -2.18 3.35
C VAL A 68 15.39 -1.46 4.49
N LEU A 69 14.85 -2.23 5.45
CA LEU A 69 14.03 -1.69 6.53
C LEU A 69 14.85 -0.89 7.55
N ASP A 70 16.13 -1.22 7.79
CA ASP A 70 17.00 -0.44 8.69
C ASP A 70 17.25 1.00 8.16
N THR A 71 16.95 1.27 6.88
CA THR A 71 17.03 2.60 6.26
C THR A 71 15.72 3.39 6.30
N PHE A 72 14.63 2.77 6.79
CA PHE A 72 13.29 3.37 6.80
C PHE A 72 12.67 3.33 8.22
N PRO A 73 11.99 4.40 8.65
CA PRO A 73 11.91 5.72 8.03
C PRO A 73 13.25 6.48 8.13
N PRO A 74 13.44 7.54 7.32
CA PRO A 74 14.57 8.45 7.49
C PRO A 74 14.67 8.96 8.93
N ARG A 75 15.90 9.16 9.42
CA ARG A 75 16.15 9.48 10.84
C ARG A 75 15.60 10.84 11.25
N GLU A 76 15.42 11.73 10.29
CA GLU A 76 14.92 13.08 10.46
C GLU A 76 13.39 13.11 10.70
N MET A 77 12.68 12.03 10.35
CA MET A 77 11.23 11.95 10.51
C MET A 77 10.84 11.40 11.88
N SER A 78 9.89 12.09 12.53
CA SER A 78 9.31 11.69 13.81
C SER A 78 7.85 11.28 13.65
N GLY A 79 7.45 10.23 14.35
CA GLY A 79 6.09 9.69 14.30
C GLY A 79 5.99 8.33 14.98
N LEU A 80 4.81 7.72 14.91
CA LEU A 80 4.57 6.38 15.44
C LEU A 80 5.03 5.34 14.43
N ARG A 81 5.89 4.42 14.86
CA ARG A 81 6.46 3.37 14.01
C ARG A 81 5.68 2.08 14.14
N TYR A 82 5.54 1.39 13.01
CA TYR A 82 4.92 0.07 12.93
C TYR A 82 5.79 -0.86 12.11
N GLU A 83 5.77 -2.13 12.50
CA GLU A 83 6.40 -3.22 11.77
C GLU A 83 5.33 -4.25 11.39
N HIS A 84 5.60 -4.97 10.31
CA HIS A 84 4.75 -6.05 9.84
C HIS A 84 5.57 -7.15 9.18
N GLU A 85 5.31 -8.40 9.55
CA GLU A 85 5.86 -9.58 8.89
C GLU A 85 4.75 -10.57 8.58
N ARG A 86 4.75 -11.10 7.35
CA ARG A 86 3.80 -12.12 6.90
C ARG A 86 4.39 -12.97 5.79
N GLY A 87 4.76 -14.20 6.13
CA GLY A 87 5.36 -15.12 5.17
C GLY A 87 6.65 -14.53 4.58
N PRO A 88 6.77 -14.39 3.24
CA PRO A 88 7.97 -13.82 2.61
C PRO A 88 8.02 -12.29 2.63
N LEU A 89 7.04 -11.64 3.25
CA LEU A 89 6.93 -10.19 3.32
C LEU A 89 7.34 -9.66 4.68
N ALA A 90 8.08 -8.58 4.66
CA ALA A 90 8.35 -7.75 5.82
C ALA A 90 8.12 -6.28 5.46
N GLY A 91 7.83 -5.44 6.42
CA GLY A 91 7.53 -4.05 6.18
C GLY A 91 7.66 -3.19 7.42
N ALA A 92 7.83 -1.90 7.18
CA ALA A 92 7.85 -0.87 8.21
C ALA A 92 7.02 0.33 7.74
N ALA A 93 6.39 1.01 8.70
CA ALA A 93 5.58 2.19 8.47
C ALA A 93 5.84 3.26 9.53
N LEU A 94 5.64 4.51 9.15
CA LEU A 94 5.69 5.68 10.02
C LEU A 94 4.39 6.47 9.87
N TRP A 95 3.66 6.64 10.95
CA TRP A 95 2.48 7.49 11.05
C TRP A 95 2.85 8.84 11.65
N MET A 96 2.56 9.92 10.93
CA MET A 96 2.93 11.27 11.33
C MET A 96 1.96 12.30 10.77
N LEU A 97 1.93 13.48 11.39
CA LEU A 97 1.32 14.66 10.79
C LEU A 97 2.32 15.24 9.78
N GLY A 98 1.91 15.43 8.54
CA GLY A 98 2.75 15.91 7.45
C GLY A 98 2.03 16.90 6.56
N GLU A 99 2.81 17.60 5.75
CA GLU A 99 2.28 18.40 4.64
C GLU A 99 2.01 17.46 3.45
N SER A 100 0.90 17.70 2.74
CA SER A 100 0.60 17.05 1.45
C SER A 100 0.63 18.14 0.38
N ASP A 101 1.20 17.83 -0.79
CA ASP A 101 1.20 18.76 -1.91
C ASP A 101 -0.22 19.08 -2.41
N ASP A 102 -1.17 18.17 -2.13
CA ASP A 102 -2.56 18.25 -2.59
C ASP A 102 -3.53 18.85 -1.55
N GLU A 103 -3.12 19.00 -0.29
CA GLU A 103 -3.98 19.51 0.79
C GLU A 103 -3.39 20.79 1.42
N PRO A 104 -4.20 21.85 1.60
CA PRO A 104 -3.72 23.12 2.15
C PRO A 104 -3.45 23.05 3.66
N GLU A 105 -4.04 22.07 4.35
CA GLU A 105 -3.87 21.85 5.79
C GLU A 105 -3.01 20.60 6.03
N PRO A 106 -2.23 20.56 7.13
CA PRO A 106 -1.51 19.36 7.52
C PRO A 106 -2.45 18.17 7.64
N CYS A 107 -2.05 17.06 7.04
CA CYS A 107 -2.81 15.82 7.01
C CYS A 107 -2.04 14.72 7.75
N TRP A 108 -2.74 13.69 8.18
CA TRP A 108 -2.10 12.53 8.75
C TRP A 108 -1.64 11.59 7.65
N VAL A 109 -0.38 11.17 7.71
CA VAL A 109 0.25 10.36 6.67
C VAL A 109 0.85 9.11 7.28
N LEU A 110 0.53 7.96 6.70
CA LEU A 110 1.26 6.71 6.86
C LEU A 110 2.21 6.55 5.68
N MET A 111 3.50 6.77 5.90
CA MET A 111 4.51 6.36 4.93
C MET A 111 4.93 4.94 5.25
N ALA A 112 4.97 4.06 4.26
CA ALA A 112 5.26 2.66 4.49
C ALA A 112 6.01 2.00 3.34
N ILE A 113 6.79 0.96 3.68
CA ILE A 113 7.42 0.08 2.71
C ILE A 113 7.05 -1.37 3.01
N MET A 114 6.87 -2.15 1.95
CA MET A 114 6.75 -3.61 1.98
C MET A 114 7.83 -4.21 1.10
N VAL A 115 8.55 -5.21 1.61
CA VAL A 115 9.66 -5.86 0.90
C VAL A 115 9.38 -7.34 0.69
N CYS A 116 9.74 -7.85 -0.49
CA CYS A 116 9.71 -9.26 -0.83
C CYS A 116 11.09 -9.67 -1.39
N PRO A 117 12.05 -10.04 -0.51
CA PRO A 117 13.42 -10.37 -0.92
C PRO A 117 13.50 -11.47 -1.99
N SER A 118 12.69 -12.53 -1.84
CA SER A 118 12.66 -13.68 -2.77
C SER A 118 12.25 -13.32 -4.20
N ALA A 119 11.61 -12.17 -4.39
CA ALA A 119 11.20 -11.66 -5.69
C ALA A 119 12.03 -10.46 -6.17
N SER A 120 12.99 -10.01 -5.35
CA SER A 120 13.72 -8.76 -5.56
C SER A 120 12.81 -7.54 -5.75
N ARG A 121 11.68 -7.48 -5.01
CA ARG A 121 10.67 -6.42 -5.13
C ARG A 121 10.46 -5.68 -3.82
N LEU A 122 10.08 -4.41 -3.96
CA LEU A 122 9.52 -3.60 -2.88
C LEU A 122 8.28 -2.87 -3.38
N ALA A 123 7.38 -2.57 -2.46
CA ALA A 123 6.27 -1.65 -2.67
C ALA A 123 6.39 -0.50 -1.68
N ARG A 124 6.17 0.73 -2.17
CA ARG A 124 5.99 1.89 -1.32
C ARG A 124 4.50 2.18 -1.24
N CYS A 125 4.03 2.43 -0.04
CA CYS A 125 2.64 2.78 0.23
C CYS A 125 2.62 4.09 1.01
N THR A 126 1.84 5.04 0.55
CA THR A 126 1.52 6.27 1.27
C THR A 126 0.03 6.27 1.50
N ILE A 127 -0.41 6.48 2.73
CA ILE A 127 -1.83 6.63 3.07
C ILE A 127 -2.01 8.01 3.69
N VAL A 128 -2.90 8.81 3.11
CA VAL A 128 -3.23 10.15 3.60
C VAL A 128 -4.63 10.11 4.23
N CYS A 129 -4.77 10.70 5.41
CA CYS A 129 -6.02 10.80 6.15
C CYS A 129 -6.21 12.20 6.72
N LYS A 130 -7.46 12.69 6.69
CA LYS A 130 -7.81 13.99 7.29
C LYS A 130 -7.87 13.96 8.82
N GLU A 131 -8.09 12.78 9.42
CA GLU A 131 -8.25 12.63 10.86
C GLU A 131 -7.23 11.64 11.46
N GLU A 132 -6.74 11.94 12.67
CA GLU A 132 -5.85 11.02 13.41
C GLU A 132 -6.54 9.68 13.73
N SER A 133 -7.86 9.71 13.90
CA SER A 133 -8.71 8.56 14.20
C SER A 133 -8.61 7.45 13.14
N ASP A 134 -8.21 7.79 11.91
CA ASP A 134 -8.04 6.84 10.81
C ASP A 134 -6.74 6.02 10.87
N ARG A 135 -5.88 6.27 11.86
CA ARG A 135 -4.58 5.59 12.03
C ARG A 135 -4.68 4.06 11.97
N ASP A 136 -5.60 3.48 12.75
CA ASP A 136 -5.69 2.02 12.85
C ASP A 136 -6.16 1.42 11.51
N TRP A 137 -7.11 2.10 10.85
CA TRP A 137 -7.53 1.76 9.48
C TRP A 137 -6.36 1.85 8.48
N ALA A 138 -5.55 2.90 8.54
CA ALA A 138 -4.40 3.07 7.65
C ALA A 138 -3.36 1.96 7.87
N VAL A 139 -3.05 1.63 9.13
CA VAL A 139 -2.11 0.56 9.48
C VAL A 139 -2.63 -0.80 9.00
N ASP A 140 -3.92 -1.09 9.19
CA ASP A 140 -4.53 -2.35 8.74
C ASP A 140 -4.58 -2.44 7.20
N THR A 141 -4.87 -1.33 6.53
CA THR A 141 -4.85 -1.23 5.06
C THR A 141 -3.46 -1.50 4.51
N TRP A 142 -2.42 -0.91 5.10
CA TRP A 142 -1.03 -1.22 4.75
C TRP A 142 -0.66 -2.68 5.01
N ARG A 143 -1.03 -3.23 6.17
CA ARG A 143 -0.78 -4.65 6.52
C ARG A 143 -1.54 -5.65 5.64
N SER A 144 -2.60 -5.20 4.97
CA SER A 144 -3.32 -6.00 3.99
C SER A 144 -2.53 -6.23 2.69
N ILE A 145 -1.43 -5.49 2.48
CA ILE A 145 -0.59 -5.65 1.29
C ILE A 145 -0.05 -7.07 1.24
N THR A 146 -0.31 -7.71 0.11
CA THR A 146 0.16 -9.06 -0.20
C THR A 146 0.87 -9.07 -1.54
N ARG A 147 1.64 -10.14 -1.78
CA ARG A 147 2.24 -10.39 -3.08
C ARG A 147 1.80 -11.76 -3.60
N THR A 148 0.77 -11.75 -4.44
CA THR A 148 0.22 -12.93 -5.11
C THR A 148 -0.17 -12.58 -6.54
N PRO A 149 0.08 -13.46 -7.52
CA PRO A 149 -0.42 -13.26 -8.88
C PRO A 149 -1.93 -12.98 -8.87
N PRO A 150 -2.45 -12.13 -9.79
CA PRO A 150 -3.89 -11.97 -9.93
C PRO A 150 -4.53 -13.33 -10.28
N PRO A 151 -5.76 -13.60 -9.82
CA PRO A 151 -6.49 -14.79 -10.24
C PRO A 151 -6.56 -14.81 -11.77
N ALA A 152 -6.38 -15.99 -12.36
CA ALA A 152 -6.50 -16.16 -13.80
C ALA A 152 -7.86 -15.64 -14.25
N GLN A 153 -7.89 -14.65 -15.13
CA GLN A 153 -9.14 -14.23 -15.74
C GLN A 153 -9.69 -15.42 -16.53
N PRO A 154 -10.98 -15.77 -16.37
CA PRO A 154 -11.59 -16.79 -17.22
C PRO A 154 -11.42 -16.36 -18.68
N ALA A 155 -10.93 -17.26 -19.52
CA ALA A 155 -10.74 -16.99 -20.93
C ALA A 155 -12.04 -16.43 -21.52
N PRO A 156 -11.98 -15.41 -22.40
CA PRO A 156 -13.17 -14.92 -23.06
C PRO A 156 -13.88 -16.10 -23.72
N ARG A 157 -15.14 -16.33 -23.35
CA ARG A 157 -15.97 -17.33 -24.02
C ARG A 157 -15.91 -16.99 -25.50
N LYS A 158 -15.31 -17.86 -26.32
CA LYS A 158 -15.43 -17.77 -27.77
C LYS A 158 -16.93 -17.71 -28.04
N ALA A 159 -17.41 -16.58 -28.57
CA ALA A 159 -18.73 -16.51 -29.14
C ALA A 159 -18.77 -17.59 -30.23
N MET A 160 -19.58 -18.62 -30.03
CA MET A 160 -19.88 -19.59 -31.08
C MET A 160 -20.56 -18.80 -32.19
N SER A 161 -19.85 -18.67 -33.31
CA SER A 161 -20.39 -18.18 -34.57
C SER A 161 -21.10 -19.33 -35.28
#